data_AF-A0A973FNT7-F1
#
_entry.id   AF-A0A973FNT7-F1
#
_cell.length_a   1.000
_cell.length_b   1.000
_cell.length_c   1.000
_cell.angle_alpha   90.00
_cell.angle_beta   90.00
_cell.angle_gamma   90.00
#
_symmetry.space_group_name_H-M   'P 1'
#
loop_
_entity.id
_entity.type
_entity.pdbx_description
1 polymer ?
#
loop_
_entity_poly.entity_id
_entity_poly.type
_entity_poly.pdbx_seq_one_letter_code
_entity_poly.pdbx_strand_id
1 'polypeptide(L)'
;MTLSRLIGRRMVVDYPLLNRFEVEVAPGPGGVELIASGTIMESAKVFEELQVEVQGHTILVTIYAALVIWKSNGSPDFRATQAIHVTPGEYELRYRGSNNAITALKRVTI
;
A
#
# COMPACT_ATOMS: atom_id res chain seq x y z
N MET A 1 8.87 -19.70 -17.15
CA MET A 1 7.60 -19.44 -16.45
C MET A 1 6.73 -18.57 -17.34
N THR A 2 5.54 -19.03 -17.74
CA THR A 2 4.70 -18.33 -18.73
C THR A 2 3.87 -17.23 -18.05
N LEU A 3 3.97 -15.97 -18.52
CA LEU A 3 3.25 -14.79 -18.02
C LEU A 3 1.73 -14.99 -17.86
N SER A 4 1.14 -15.90 -18.64
CA SER A 4 -0.30 -16.23 -18.61
C SER A 4 -0.80 -16.82 -17.27
N ARG A 5 0.07 -17.35 -16.41
CA ARG A 5 -0.32 -17.90 -15.09
C ARG A 5 -0.41 -16.85 -13.96
N LEU A 6 0.01 -15.61 -14.22
CA LEU A 6 0.03 -14.52 -13.22
C LEU A 6 -1.13 -13.54 -13.39
N ILE A 7 -1.85 -13.60 -14.51
CA ILE A 7 -3.03 -12.77 -14.77
C ILE A 7 -4.13 -13.13 -13.76
N GLY A 8 -4.59 -12.13 -13.00
CA GLY A 8 -5.64 -12.29 -11.98
C GLY A 8 -5.14 -12.67 -10.58
N ARG A 9 -3.84 -12.86 -10.35
CA ARG A 9 -3.30 -13.05 -9.00
C ARG A 9 -2.98 -11.69 -8.37
N ARG A 10 -3.55 -11.44 -7.19
CA ARG A 10 -3.14 -10.31 -6.33
C ARG A 10 -1.73 -10.58 -5.81
N MET A 11 -0.85 -9.63 -6.02
CA MET A 11 0.53 -9.68 -5.56
C MET A 11 0.81 -8.45 -4.70
N VAL A 12 1.57 -8.66 -3.62
CA VAL A 12 2.12 -7.57 -2.83
C VAL A 12 3.07 -6.77 -3.73
N VAL A 13 2.93 -5.45 -3.71
CA VAL A 13 3.88 -4.56 -4.39
C VAL A 13 5.12 -4.43 -3.52
N ASP A 14 6.30 -4.32 -4.12
CA ASP A 14 7.53 -4.04 -3.38
C ASP A 14 7.82 -2.54 -3.42
N TYR A 15 8.41 -2.03 -2.33
CA TYR A 15 8.71 -0.61 -2.16
C TYR A 15 9.53 -0.01 -3.31
N PRO A 16 10.57 -0.69 -3.86
CA PRO A 16 11.35 -0.16 -4.99
C PRO A 16 10.56 0.01 -6.29
N LEU A 17 9.37 -0.60 -6.42
CA LEU A 17 8.50 -0.41 -7.58
C LEU A 17 7.63 0.84 -7.44
N LEU A 18 7.58 1.44 -6.25
CA LEU A 18 6.86 2.68 -5.97
C LEU A 18 7.80 3.86 -6.28
N ASN A 19 7.49 4.61 -7.33
CA ASN A 19 8.23 5.80 -7.74
C ASN A 19 7.95 7.00 -6.81
N ARG A 20 6.68 7.18 -6.45
CA ARG A 20 6.24 8.11 -5.40
C ARG A 20 5.30 7.35 -4.48
N PHE A 21 5.45 7.51 -3.17
CA PHE A 21 4.57 6.87 -2.20
C PHE A 21 4.41 7.75 -0.96
N GLU A 22 3.16 8.05 -0.65
CA GLU A 22 2.76 8.87 0.49
C GLU A 22 1.63 8.16 1.23
N VAL A 23 1.60 8.33 2.54
CA VAL A 23 0.47 7.88 3.36
C VAL A 23 -0.01 9.06 4.19
N GLU A 24 -1.30 9.34 4.17
CA GLU A 24 -1.98 10.33 4.98
C GLU A 24 -2.88 9.64 6.02
N VAL A 25 -3.13 10.32 7.13
CA VAL A 25 -4.02 9.87 8.20
C VAL A 25 -5.12 10.90 8.34
N ALA A 26 -6.36 10.47 8.24
CA ALA A 26 -7.53 11.32 8.39
C ALA A 26 -8.48 10.74 9.45
N PRO A 27 -9.20 11.58 10.22
CA PRO A 27 -10.26 11.11 11.10
C PRO A 27 -11.45 10.60 10.29
N GLY A 28 -12.04 9.47 10.70
CA GLY A 28 -13.22 8.87 10.05
C GLY A 28 -14.31 8.48 11.05
N PRO A 29 -15.50 8.04 10.58
CA PRO A 29 -16.70 7.80 11.41
C PRO A 29 -16.55 6.69 12.47
N GLY A 30 -15.46 5.91 12.44
CA GLY A 30 -15.23 4.78 13.32
C GLY A 30 -13.76 4.52 13.62
N GLY A 31 -12.89 5.51 13.49
CA GLY A 31 -11.43 5.36 13.67
C GLY A 31 -10.65 6.34 12.81
N VAL A 32 -9.47 5.92 12.34
CA VAL A 32 -8.70 6.67 11.35
C VAL A 32 -8.76 6.02 9.99
N GLU A 33 -8.79 6.86 8.96
CA GLU A 33 -8.61 6.48 7.58
C GLU A 33 -7.16 6.68 7.20
N LEU A 34 -6.53 5.62 6.69
CA LEU A 34 -5.23 5.69 6.07
C LEU A 34 -5.41 5.80 4.57
N ILE A 35 -4.86 6.87 4.00
CA ILE A 35 -4.90 7.13 2.57
C ILE A 35 -3.50 6.92 2.05
N ALA A 36 -3.28 5.89 1.25
CA ALA A 36 -2.03 5.66 0.56
C ALA A 36 -2.15 6.14 -0.90
N SER A 37 -1.26 7.04 -1.31
CA SER A 37 -1.19 7.56 -2.67
C SER A 37 0.20 7.35 -3.25
N GLY A 38 0.30 7.21 -4.56
CA GLY A 38 1.59 7.01 -5.18
C GLY A 38 1.56 6.70 -6.66
N THR A 39 2.74 6.46 -7.21
CA THR A 39 2.95 6.11 -8.62
C THR A 39 3.87 4.90 -8.70
N ILE A 40 3.62 4.01 -9.67
CA ILE A 40 4.40 2.80 -9.88
C ILE A 40 5.33 3.00 -11.09
N MET A 41 6.60 2.62 -10.97
CA MET A 41 7.64 2.87 -12.00
C MET A 41 7.33 2.18 -13.34
N GLU A 42 6.69 1.00 -13.32
CA GLU A 42 6.44 0.22 -14.53
C GLU A 42 5.00 -0.30 -14.58
N SER A 43 4.31 0.08 -15.66
CA SER A 43 2.87 -0.07 -15.86
C SER A 43 2.50 -1.53 -16.16
N ALA A 44 2.12 -2.26 -15.12
CA ALA A 44 1.32 -3.48 -15.25
C ALA A 44 0.55 -3.81 -13.97
N LYS A 45 -0.12 -2.85 -13.33
CA LYS A 45 -0.79 -3.11 -12.05
C LYS A 45 -2.11 -2.35 -11.96
N VAL A 46 -3.23 -3.08 -11.93
CA VAL A 46 -4.46 -2.53 -11.38
C VAL A 46 -4.29 -2.66 -9.87
N PHE A 47 -4.06 -1.53 -9.20
CA PHE A 47 -4.05 -1.51 -7.74
C PHE A 47 -5.47 -1.81 -7.27
N GLU A 48 -5.63 -2.79 -6.39
CA GLU A 48 -6.95 -3.26 -5.96
C GLU A 48 -7.21 -3.00 -4.49
N GLU A 49 -6.18 -3.00 -3.62
CA GLU A 49 -6.42 -3.07 -2.18
C GLU A 49 -5.24 -2.57 -1.32
N LEU A 50 -5.57 -1.76 -0.31
CA LEU A 50 -4.68 -1.37 0.77
C LEU A 50 -5.05 -2.18 2.00
N GLN A 51 -4.17 -3.09 2.41
CA GLN A 51 -4.36 -3.82 3.66
C GLN A 51 -3.59 -3.13 4.78
N VAL A 52 -4.22 -3.02 5.94
CA VAL A 52 -3.63 -2.42 7.12
C VAL A 52 -3.75 -3.38 8.30
N GLU A 53 -2.64 -3.59 9.00
CA GLU A 53 -2.58 -4.41 10.21
C GLU A 53 -2.01 -3.58 11.36
N VAL A 54 -2.60 -3.70 12.55
CA VAL A 54 -2.16 -2.98 13.76
C VAL A 54 -1.50 -3.99 14.70
N GLN A 55 -0.25 -3.73 15.06
CA GLN A 55 0.55 -4.56 15.95
C GLN A 55 1.14 -3.69 17.06
N GLY A 56 0.43 -3.61 18.20
CA GLY A 56 0.79 -2.67 19.27
C GLY A 56 0.78 -1.23 18.75
N HIS A 57 1.93 -0.55 18.82
CA HIS A 57 2.12 0.82 18.33
C HIS A 57 2.68 0.88 16.89
N THR A 58 2.58 -0.21 16.13
CA THR A 58 3.01 -0.25 14.71
C THR A 58 1.81 -0.49 13.81
N ILE A 59 1.70 0.34 12.77
CA ILE A 59 0.70 0.20 11.70
C ILE A 59 1.45 -0.30 10.46
N LEU A 60 1.18 -1.55 10.08
CA LEU A 60 1.72 -2.16 8.87
C LEU A 60 0.79 -1.92 7.69
N VAL A 61 1.33 -1.31 6.65
CA VAL A 61 0.62 -1.02 5.40
C VAL A 61 1.14 -1.95 4.31
N THR A 62 0.24 -2.69 3.66
CA THR A 62 0.56 -3.59 2.54
C THR A 62 -0.29 -3.20 1.33
N ILE A 63 0.34 -3.08 0.18
CA ILE A 63 -0.31 -2.72 -1.09
C ILE A 63 -0.42 -3.98 -1.95
N TYR A 64 -1.64 -4.32 -2.37
CA TYR A 64 -1.89 -5.41 -3.31
C TYR A 64 -2.32 -4.87 -4.67
N ALA A 65 -1.75 -5.45 -5.71
CA ALA A 65 -2.12 -5.16 -7.07
C ALA A 65 -2.22 -6.44 -7.90
N ALA A 66 -3.17 -6.47 -8.82
CA ALA A 66 -3.27 -7.51 -9.83
C ALA A 66 -2.47 -7.12 -11.07
N LEU A 67 -1.70 -8.06 -11.61
CA LEU A 67 -0.94 -7.84 -12.84
C LEU A 67 -1.92 -7.78 -14.03
N VAL A 68 -2.02 -6.61 -14.67
CA VAL A 68 -2.69 -6.44 -15.97
C VAL A 68 -1.64 -5.90 -16.93
N ILE A 69 -1.42 -6.64 -18.02
CA ILE A 69 -0.46 -6.49 -19.14
C ILE A 69 0.32 -5.16 -19.21
N TRP A 70 1.63 -5.29 -19.47
CA TRP A 70 2.62 -4.23 -19.65
C TRP A 70 2.19 -3.17 -20.67
N LYS A 71 2.15 -1.89 -20.26
CA LYS A 71 2.04 -0.74 -21.18
C LYS A 71 3.31 0.10 -21.09
N SER A 72 3.90 0.43 -22.24
CA SER A 72 5.18 1.13 -22.38
C SER A 72 5.14 2.64 -22.13
N ASN A 73 3.96 3.21 -21.85
CA ASN A 73 3.78 4.61 -21.49
C ASN A 73 3.36 4.70 -20.01
N GLY A 74 4.33 4.90 -19.10
CA GLY A 74 4.04 5.07 -17.66
C GLY A 74 3.02 6.19 -17.40
N SER A 75 2.29 6.27 -16.28
CA SER A 75 2.05 5.40 -15.13
C SER A 75 0.61 5.71 -14.67
N PRO A 76 -0.16 4.78 -14.08
CA PRO A 76 -1.31 5.20 -13.29
C PRO A 76 -0.85 5.68 -11.91
N ASP A 77 -1.31 6.86 -11.50
CA ASP A 77 -1.37 7.25 -10.10
C ASP A 77 -2.36 6.32 -9.39
N PHE A 78 -2.01 5.82 -8.21
CA PHE A 78 -2.94 5.09 -7.36
C PHE A 78 -3.28 5.90 -6.11
N ARG A 79 -4.52 5.76 -5.68
CA ARG A 79 -5.00 6.22 -4.38
C ARG A 79 -5.83 5.12 -3.76
N ALA A 80 -5.52 4.80 -2.53
CA ALA A 80 -6.14 3.73 -1.78
C ALA A 80 -6.48 4.23 -0.40
N THR A 81 -7.64 3.86 0.12
CA THR A 81 -8.06 4.24 1.46
C THR A 81 -8.48 3.00 2.23
N GLN A 82 -8.08 2.90 3.48
CA GLN A 82 -8.53 1.87 4.40
C GLN A 82 -8.83 2.50 5.76
N ALA A 83 -10.03 2.28 6.26
CA ALA A 83 -10.39 2.65 7.62
C ALA A 83 -9.89 1.59 8.60
N ILE A 84 -9.28 2.04 9.70
CA ILE A 84 -8.89 1.21 10.83
C ILE A 84 -9.37 1.85 12.14
N HIS A 85 -9.73 1.01 13.10
CA HIS A 85 -9.99 1.47 14.46
C HIS A 85 -8.73 1.27 15.29
N VAL A 86 -8.19 2.36 15.84
CA VAL A 86 -7.05 2.31 16.77
C VAL A 86 -7.31 3.24 17.95
N THR A 87 -6.71 2.91 19.09
CA THR A 87 -6.75 3.79 20.25
C THR A 87 -5.91 5.04 20.00
N PRO A 88 -6.27 6.21 20.56
CA PRO A 88 -5.42 7.40 20.47
C PRO A 88 -4.00 7.12 21.00
N GLY A 89 -2.98 7.65 20.30
CA GLY A 89 -1.59 7.44 20.66
C GLY A 89 -0.61 7.68 19.52
N GLU A 90 0.67 7.45 19.81
CA GLU A 90 1.73 7.49 18.80
C GLU A 90 1.89 6.14 18.12
N TYR A 91 1.96 6.16 16.80
CA TYR A 91 2.13 4.98 15.96
C TYR A 91 3.25 5.15 14.96
N GLU A 92 3.97 4.06 14.69
CA GLU A 92 4.94 3.98 13.60
C GLU A 92 4.27 3.32 12.38
N LEU A 93 4.17 4.07 11.28
CA LEU A 93 3.73 3.51 10.00
C LEU A 93 4.92 2.85 9.32
N ARG A 94 4.73 1.59 8.95
CA ARG A 94 5.71 0.84 8.19
C ARG A 94 5.04 0.15 7.01
N TYR A 95 5.75 0.07 5.91
CA TYR A 95 5.33 -0.65 4.72
C TYR A 95 5.85 -2.08 4.74
N ARG A 96 5.02 -3.07 4.39
CA ARG A 96 5.41 -4.47 4.24
C ARG A 96 5.40 -4.87 2.77
N GLY A 97 6.58 -5.22 2.24
CA GLY A 97 6.77 -5.74 0.89
C GLY A 97 6.51 -7.24 0.77
N SER A 98 6.62 -7.77 -0.45
CA SER A 98 6.27 -9.16 -0.80
C SER A 98 7.18 -10.21 -0.15
N ASN A 99 8.41 -9.83 0.18
CA ASN A 99 9.40 -10.63 0.89
C ASN A 99 9.35 -10.42 2.42
N ASN A 100 8.28 -9.83 2.95
CA ASN A 100 8.16 -9.37 4.34
C ASN A 100 9.20 -8.31 4.75
N ALA A 101 9.89 -7.67 3.80
CA ALA A 101 10.73 -6.53 4.13
C ALA A 101 9.86 -5.39 4.67
N ILE A 102 10.29 -4.84 5.80
CA ILE A 102 9.60 -3.77 6.50
C ILE A 102 10.37 -2.46 6.26
N THR A 103 9.71 -1.48 5.66
CA THR A 103 10.27 -0.14 5.41
C THR A 103 9.57 0.87 6.30
N ALA A 104 10.33 1.60 7.13
CA ALA A 104 9.76 2.67 7.95
C ALA A 104 9.31 3.83 7.04
N LEU A 105 8.08 4.31 7.25
CA LEU A 105 7.51 5.40 6.46
C LEU A 105 7.56 6.71 7.24
N LYS A 106 6.81 6.76 8.35
CA LYS A 106 6.72 7.94 9.22
C LYS A 106 6.12 7.57 10.57
N ARG A 107 6.25 8.47 11.54
CA ARG A 107 5.48 8.43 12.78
C ARG A 107 4.25 9.29 12.65
N VAL A 108 3.15 8.87 13.25
CA VAL A 108 1.90 9.63 13.30
C VAL A 108 1.34 9.60 14.71
N THR A 109 0.65 10.67 15.07
CA THR A 109 -0.15 10.73 16.28
C THR A 109 -1.61 10.65 15.86
N ILE A 110 -2.33 9.69 16.42
CA ILE A 110 -3.76 9.42 16.15
C ILE A 110 -4.57 9.80 17.38
#